data_AF-A0A2W4RPT8-F1
#
_entry.id   AF-A0A2W4RPT8-F1
#
_cell.length_a   1.000
_cell.length_b   1.000
_cell.length_c   1.000
_cell.angle_alpha   90.00
_cell.angle_beta   90.00
_cell.angle_gamma   90.00
#
_symmetry.space_group_name_H-M   'P 1'
#
loop_
_entity.id
_entity.type
_entity.pdbx_description
1 polymer ?
#
loop_
_entity_poly.entity_id
_entity_poly.type
_entity_poly.pdbx_seq_one_letter_code
_entity_poly.pdbx_strand_id
1 'polypeptide(L)'
;RMGTAATMMSIAEAMGMTLPGASSIPAADSNHPRMAAAAGRRIVEMVWEDLKPSDILSPASFDNAIKVHMALGGSTNAIIHAIAMARRAGIALSLDRFDQLSREVPVIANIRPSGAFLMEDFYYAGGLLALMKMLGDKLDGSAMTVSGKTLGEAIANAAVYNNDVIRSLDNPIYPEGATAILKGNLAPRGAVMKPAAAEPRLRKHRGPALVFRDYNHMAAEVEREDLEVTPDHVLVLQNAGPKGGPGMPEWGMLPIPRKLVKAGVRDMLRISDARMSGTSYGACILHVAPESFVGGPLALVKTGDHIEVDVSQRLLHLHVSEEELARRRAEWVPPEPRYARGYGAMFQQHIGQADEGCDFDFLESGPPVPEPEIH
;
A
#
# COMPACT_ATOMS: atom_id res chain seq x y z
N ARG A 1 2.01 15.01 -5.79
CA ARG A 1 1.55 13.68 -6.27
C ARG A 1 1.03 12.90 -5.07
N MET A 2 0.12 11.96 -5.29
CA MET A 2 -0.39 11.03 -4.28
C MET A 2 0.62 9.90 -4.01
N GLY A 3 1.79 10.27 -3.49
CA GLY A 3 2.80 9.31 -3.01
C GLY A 3 2.51 8.81 -1.61
N THR A 4 3.42 8.04 -1.02
CA THR A 4 3.26 7.48 0.33
C THR A 4 3.07 8.57 1.38
N ALA A 5 3.85 9.66 1.34
CA ALA A 5 3.69 10.78 2.27
C ALA A 5 2.27 11.38 2.23
N ALA A 6 1.79 11.78 1.05
CA ALA A 6 0.45 12.34 0.89
C ALA A 6 -0.65 11.35 1.29
N THR A 7 -0.47 10.07 0.99
CA THR A 7 -1.41 9.01 1.39
C THR A 7 -1.46 8.87 2.91
N MET A 8 -0.31 8.80 3.58
CA MET A 8 -0.24 8.61 5.03
C MET A 8 -0.71 9.84 5.80
N MET A 9 -0.43 11.06 5.32
CA MET A 9 -1.02 12.28 5.88
C MET A 9 -2.54 12.24 5.81
N SER A 10 -3.09 11.79 4.68
CA SER A 10 -4.55 11.71 4.50
C SER A 10 -5.18 10.60 5.35
N ILE A 11 -4.50 9.46 5.49
CA ILE A 11 -4.92 8.37 6.39
C ILE A 11 -4.94 8.83 7.84
N ALA A 12 -3.91 9.55 8.29
CA ALA A 12 -3.87 10.10 9.66
C ALA A 12 -5.04 11.04 9.92
N GLU A 13 -5.37 11.93 8.97
CA GLU A 13 -6.52 12.83 9.10
C GLU A 13 -7.87 12.08 9.07
N ALA A 14 -8.01 11.08 8.19
CA ALA A 14 -9.22 10.27 8.08
C ALA A 14 -9.47 9.37 9.30
N MET A 15 -8.41 8.92 9.99
CA MET A 15 -8.50 8.27 11.30
C MET A 15 -8.84 9.25 12.43
N GLY A 16 -8.90 10.55 12.14
CA GLY A 16 -9.14 11.59 13.13
C GLY A 16 -7.91 11.97 13.95
N MET A 17 -6.68 11.58 13.54
CA MET A 17 -5.44 11.80 14.31
C MET A 17 -4.74 13.13 13.98
N THR A 18 -5.33 13.97 13.13
CA THR A 18 -4.85 15.33 12.86
C THR A 18 -5.99 16.32 12.97
N LEU A 19 -5.67 17.61 13.08
CA LEU A 19 -6.69 18.64 12.92
C LEU A 19 -7.35 18.52 11.53
N PRO A 20 -8.68 18.72 11.43
CA PRO A 20 -9.38 18.71 10.15
C PRO A 20 -8.76 19.70 9.14
N GLY A 21 -8.45 19.21 7.94
CA GLY A 21 -7.87 19.95 6.84
C GLY A 21 -6.34 19.99 6.80
N ALA A 22 -5.64 19.44 7.81
CA ALA A 22 -4.19 19.57 7.93
C ALA A 22 -3.39 18.89 6.82
N SER A 23 -3.82 17.70 6.36
CA SER A 23 -3.04 16.80 5.50
C SER A 23 -2.76 17.32 4.09
N SER A 24 -3.59 18.25 3.61
CA SER A 24 -3.53 18.74 2.23
C SER A 24 -2.84 20.11 2.10
N ILE A 25 -2.57 20.81 3.21
CA ILE A 25 -1.98 22.16 3.18
C ILE A 25 -0.54 22.10 2.61
N PRO A 26 -0.22 22.80 1.51
CA PRO A 26 1.14 22.89 1.01
C PRO A 26 2.09 23.45 2.05
N ALA A 27 3.30 22.90 2.15
CA ALA A 27 4.27 23.31 3.17
C ALA A 27 4.64 24.81 3.11
N ALA A 28 4.61 25.41 1.92
CA ALA A 28 4.89 26.84 1.73
C ALA A 28 3.66 27.75 1.92
N ASP A 29 2.45 27.19 2.10
CA ASP A 29 1.24 27.96 2.28
C ASP A 29 1.20 28.59 3.69
N SER A 30 0.74 29.84 3.79
CA SER A 30 0.62 30.55 5.07
C SER A 30 -0.31 29.87 6.08
N ASN A 31 -1.20 28.98 5.64
CA ASN A 31 -2.05 28.18 6.49
C ASN A 31 -1.28 27.04 7.17
N HIS A 32 -0.11 26.63 6.67
CA HIS A 32 0.69 25.57 7.30
C HIS A 32 1.19 25.96 8.70
N PRO A 33 1.87 27.12 8.92
CA PRO A 33 2.24 27.55 10.26
C PRO A 33 1.02 27.89 11.14
N ARG A 34 -0.10 28.33 10.56
CA ARG A 34 -1.35 28.54 11.32
C ARG A 34 -1.92 27.22 11.86
N MET A 35 -1.94 26.18 11.03
CA MET A 35 -2.34 24.83 11.41
C MET A 35 -1.42 24.29 12.51
N ALA A 36 -0.10 24.46 12.37
CA ALA A 36 0.85 24.02 13.39
C ALA A 36 0.61 24.72 14.75
N ALA A 37 0.37 26.03 14.75
CA ALA A 37 0.04 26.78 15.97
C ALA A 37 -1.31 26.32 16.58
N ALA A 38 -2.31 26.00 15.74
CA ALA A 38 -3.58 25.44 16.19
C ALA A 38 -3.41 24.05 16.81
N ALA A 39 -2.58 23.19 16.21
CA ALA A 39 -2.26 21.87 16.75
C ALA A 39 -1.57 21.98 18.13
N GLY A 40 -0.65 22.95 18.28
CA GLY A 40 0.00 23.25 19.56
C GLY A 40 -0.97 23.71 20.65
N ARG A 41 -2.02 24.46 20.31
CA ARG A 41 -3.10 24.77 21.27
C ARG A 41 -3.93 23.55 21.59
N ARG A 42 -4.33 22.79 20.56
CA ARG A 42 -5.23 21.65 20.72
C ARG A 42 -4.64 20.53 21.57
N ILE A 43 -3.35 20.23 21.42
CA ILE A 43 -2.74 19.16 22.22
C ILE A 43 -2.73 19.46 23.72
N VAL A 44 -2.64 20.74 24.12
CA VAL A 44 -2.77 21.14 25.53
C VAL A 44 -4.17 20.83 26.05
N GLU A 45 -5.21 21.15 25.28
CA GLU A 45 -6.60 20.83 25.64
C GLU A 45 -6.83 19.32 25.74
N MET A 46 -6.30 18.54 24.79
CA MET A 46 -6.41 17.07 24.81
C MET A 46 -5.80 16.45 26.08
N VAL A 47 -4.72 17.02 26.62
CA VAL A 47 -4.12 16.57 27.89
C VAL A 47 -5.09 16.80 29.05
N TRP A 48 -5.78 17.95 29.09
CA TRP A 48 -6.78 18.23 30.13
C TRP A 48 -8.03 17.36 30.01
N GLU A 49 -8.40 16.99 28.78
CA GLU A 49 -9.53 16.11 28.48
C GLU A 49 -9.20 14.62 28.66
N ASP A 50 -7.93 14.26 28.84
CA ASP A 50 -7.42 12.90 28.75
C ASP A 50 -7.85 12.19 27.44
N LEU A 51 -7.87 12.94 26.33
CA LEU A 51 -8.25 12.41 25.01
C LEU A 51 -7.07 11.66 24.38
N LYS A 52 -7.08 10.33 24.48
CA LYS A 52 -5.99 9.45 24.05
C LYS A 52 -6.22 8.91 22.65
N PRO A 53 -5.16 8.44 21.95
CA PRO A 53 -5.32 7.71 20.70
C PRO A 53 -6.28 6.51 20.81
N SER A 54 -6.33 5.83 21.96
CA SER A 54 -7.28 4.72 22.22
C SER A 54 -8.75 5.13 22.23
N ASP A 55 -9.03 6.42 22.45
CA ASP A 55 -10.39 6.98 22.47
C ASP A 55 -10.83 7.43 21.06
N ILE A 56 -9.89 7.52 20.11
CA ILE A 56 -10.10 8.00 18.74
C ILE A 56 -10.01 6.84 17.74
N LEU A 57 -8.96 6.03 17.87
CA LEU A 57 -8.68 4.89 17.00
C LEU A 57 -9.67 3.76 17.31
N SER A 58 -10.49 3.46 16.33
CA SER A 58 -11.53 2.43 16.36
C SER A 58 -11.58 1.69 15.02
N PRO A 59 -12.21 0.49 14.95
CA PRO A 59 -12.43 -0.19 13.67
C PRO A 59 -13.07 0.73 12.61
N ALA A 60 -14.03 1.57 13.02
CA ALA A 60 -14.66 2.57 12.14
C ALA A 60 -13.68 3.62 11.61
N SER A 61 -12.77 4.12 12.45
CA SER A 61 -11.73 5.09 12.00
C SER A 61 -10.76 4.47 10.97
N PHE A 62 -10.40 3.19 11.15
CA PHE A 62 -9.56 2.47 10.18
C PHE A 62 -10.31 2.20 8.88
N ASP A 63 -11.58 1.79 8.94
CA ASP A 63 -12.42 1.64 7.75
C ASP A 63 -12.56 2.97 6.98
N ASN A 64 -12.78 4.09 7.67
CA ASN A 64 -12.79 5.42 7.07
C ASN A 64 -11.47 5.74 6.37
N ALA A 65 -10.34 5.47 7.02
CA ALA A 65 -9.02 5.70 6.44
C ALA A 65 -8.75 4.85 5.20
N ILE A 66 -9.22 3.60 5.18
CA ILE A 66 -9.12 2.72 4.01
C ILE A 66 -9.99 3.26 2.87
N LYS A 67 -11.24 3.65 3.14
CA LYS A 67 -12.13 4.23 2.13
C LYS A 67 -11.54 5.51 1.54
N VAL A 68 -10.99 6.39 2.38
CA VAL A 68 -10.28 7.59 1.94
C VAL A 68 -9.04 7.23 1.11
N HIS A 69 -8.25 6.24 1.54
CA HIS A 69 -7.12 5.73 0.76
C HIS A 69 -7.52 5.27 -0.65
N MET A 70 -8.64 4.55 -0.78
CA MET A 70 -9.19 4.14 -2.08
C MET A 70 -9.62 5.33 -2.92
N ALA A 71 -10.39 6.25 -2.34
CA ALA A 71 -10.89 7.45 -3.00
C ALA A 71 -9.77 8.36 -3.56
N LEU A 72 -8.62 8.37 -2.88
CA LEU A 72 -7.46 9.16 -3.26
C LEU A 72 -6.62 8.52 -4.37
N GLY A 73 -6.78 7.24 -4.67
CA GLY A 73 -5.81 6.54 -5.51
C GLY A 73 -4.47 6.36 -4.79
N GLY A 74 -4.49 6.03 -3.49
CA GLY A 74 -3.32 6.07 -2.62
C GLY A 74 -2.17 5.10 -2.95
N SER A 75 -1.09 5.22 -2.19
CA SER A 75 0.10 4.35 -2.24
C SER A 75 -0.18 2.95 -1.69
N THR A 76 0.30 1.88 -2.33
CA THR A 76 0.16 0.50 -1.81
C THR A 76 0.86 0.30 -0.45
N ASN A 77 1.97 1.01 -0.19
CA ASN A 77 2.63 1.04 1.13
C ASN A 77 1.68 1.40 2.29
N ALA A 78 0.59 2.12 2.03
CA ALA A 78 -0.37 2.48 3.06
C ALA A 78 -1.04 1.26 3.71
N ILE A 79 -1.18 0.15 2.97
CA ILE A 79 -1.77 -1.09 3.49
C ILE A 79 -0.89 -1.65 4.61
N ILE A 80 0.42 -1.74 4.38
CA ILE A 80 1.40 -2.20 5.37
C ILE A 80 1.33 -1.31 6.62
N HIS A 81 1.38 0.01 6.44
CA HIS A 81 1.37 0.95 7.56
C HIS A 81 0.06 0.94 8.35
N ALA A 82 -1.08 0.86 7.68
CA ALA A 82 -2.38 0.81 8.33
C ALA A 82 -2.57 -0.49 9.12
N ILE A 83 -2.12 -1.63 8.60
CA ILE A 83 -2.12 -2.90 9.34
C ILE A 83 -1.22 -2.79 10.58
N ALA A 84 0.01 -2.27 10.45
CA ALA A 84 0.90 -2.08 11.58
C ALA A 84 0.28 -1.17 12.66
N MET A 85 -0.27 -0.02 12.26
CA MET A 85 -0.95 0.90 13.19
C MET A 85 -2.16 0.25 13.87
N ALA A 86 -2.97 -0.52 13.13
CA ALA A 86 -4.11 -1.24 13.68
C ALA A 86 -3.68 -2.26 14.74
N ARG A 87 -2.63 -3.04 14.46
CA ARG A 87 -2.05 -3.99 15.43
C ARG A 87 -1.60 -3.30 16.71
N ARG A 88 -0.92 -2.15 16.62
CA ARG A 88 -0.52 -1.37 17.82
C ARG A 88 -1.72 -0.84 18.60
N ALA A 89 -2.79 -0.48 17.91
CA ALA A 89 -4.03 -0.04 18.53
C ALA A 89 -4.90 -1.21 19.05
N GLY A 90 -4.46 -2.47 18.93
CA GLY A 90 -5.26 -3.64 19.31
C GLY A 90 -6.47 -3.89 18.41
N ILE A 91 -6.46 -3.34 17.19
CA ILE A 91 -7.56 -3.43 16.21
C ILE A 91 -7.20 -4.48 15.16
N ALA A 92 -8.08 -5.46 14.99
CA ALA A 92 -7.94 -6.47 13.95
C ALA A 92 -8.22 -5.85 12.57
N LEU A 93 -7.19 -5.78 11.72
CA LEU A 93 -7.30 -5.33 10.34
C LEU A 93 -6.57 -6.29 9.40
N SER A 94 -7.30 -6.86 8.45
CA SER A 94 -6.79 -7.86 7.50
C SER A 94 -6.78 -7.33 6.06
N LEU A 95 -5.98 -7.94 5.19
CA LEU A 95 -6.04 -7.66 3.75
C LEU A 95 -7.43 -7.92 3.15
N ASP A 96 -8.19 -8.87 3.69
CA ASP A 96 -9.57 -9.11 3.21
C ASP A 96 -10.48 -7.91 3.47
N ARG A 97 -10.29 -7.20 4.59
CA ARG A 97 -11.04 -5.97 4.85
C ARG A 97 -10.70 -4.87 3.85
N PHE A 98 -9.43 -4.75 3.45
CA PHE A 98 -9.02 -3.85 2.37
C PHE A 98 -9.70 -4.18 1.05
N ASP A 99 -9.78 -5.46 0.66
CA ASP A 99 -10.42 -5.84 -0.60
C ASP A 99 -11.92 -5.57 -0.60
N GLN A 100 -12.61 -5.88 0.51
CA GLN A 100 -14.03 -5.57 0.68
C GLN A 100 -14.30 -4.08 0.45
N LEU A 101 -13.59 -3.22 1.17
CA LEU A 101 -13.76 -1.77 1.07
C LEU A 101 -13.32 -1.20 -0.28
N SER A 102 -12.30 -1.80 -0.90
CA SER A 102 -11.85 -1.41 -2.25
C SER A 102 -12.97 -1.57 -3.29
N ARG A 103 -13.83 -2.58 -3.16
CA ARG A 103 -14.94 -2.79 -4.12
C ARG A 103 -16.04 -1.75 -4.01
N GLU A 104 -16.12 -1.03 -2.90
CA GLU A 104 -17.22 -0.11 -2.59
C GLU A 104 -16.90 1.35 -2.91
N VAL A 105 -15.62 1.71 -3.04
CA VAL A 105 -15.16 3.09 -3.08
C VAL A 105 -14.42 3.39 -4.38
N PRO A 106 -14.96 4.22 -5.28
CA PRO A 106 -14.28 4.61 -6.50
C PRO A 106 -13.14 5.60 -6.21
N VAL A 107 -12.17 5.68 -7.13
CA VAL A 107 -11.13 6.72 -7.10
C VAL A 107 -11.72 8.03 -7.63
N ILE A 108 -11.86 9.04 -6.77
CA ILE A 108 -12.42 10.35 -7.14
C ILE A 108 -11.41 11.50 -7.11
N ALA A 109 -10.24 11.31 -6.51
CA ALA A 109 -9.17 12.30 -6.56
C ALA A 109 -8.39 12.19 -7.88
N ASN A 110 -8.43 13.23 -8.70
CA ASN A 110 -7.72 13.30 -9.98
C ASN A 110 -6.24 13.70 -9.81
N ILE A 111 -5.50 12.96 -8.97
CA ILE A 111 -4.12 13.30 -8.59
C ILE A 111 -3.15 12.25 -9.16
N ARG A 112 -2.03 12.70 -9.72
CA ARG A 112 -0.95 11.80 -10.18
C ARG A 112 -0.49 10.87 -9.05
N PRO A 113 -0.24 9.57 -9.31
CA PRO A 113 -0.06 8.98 -10.64
C PRO A 113 -1.33 8.50 -11.34
N SER A 114 -2.47 8.39 -10.64
CA SER A 114 -3.73 7.89 -11.22
C SER A 114 -4.48 8.95 -12.04
N GLY A 115 -4.24 10.23 -11.77
CA GLY A 115 -4.90 11.37 -12.43
C GLY A 115 -3.92 12.39 -13.02
N ALA A 116 -4.43 13.60 -13.31
CA ALA A 116 -3.71 14.65 -14.02
C ALA A 116 -3.02 15.68 -13.11
N PHE A 117 -3.59 15.96 -11.93
CA PHE A 117 -3.24 17.09 -11.07
C PHE A 117 -2.24 16.72 -9.95
N LEU A 118 -1.81 17.72 -9.18
CA LEU A 118 -0.90 17.60 -8.03
C LEU A 118 -1.62 17.86 -6.70
N MET A 119 -0.88 17.78 -5.58
CA MET A 119 -1.47 17.95 -4.24
C MET A 119 -1.89 19.39 -3.95
N GLU A 120 -1.22 20.36 -4.58
CA GLU A 120 -1.57 21.78 -4.47
C GLU A 120 -2.93 22.06 -5.08
N ASP A 121 -3.18 21.55 -6.30
CA ASP A 121 -4.49 21.62 -6.93
C ASP A 121 -5.57 20.97 -6.05
N PHE A 122 -5.25 19.83 -5.44
CA PHE A 122 -6.17 19.12 -4.53
C PHE A 122 -6.54 19.95 -3.30
N TYR A 123 -5.55 20.61 -2.68
CA TYR A 123 -5.80 21.52 -1.56
C TYR A 123 -6.75 22.65 -1.95
N TYR A 124 -6.45 23.36 -3.05
CA TYR A 124 -7.28 24.48 -3.51
C TYR A 124 -8.67 24.05 -4.00
N ALA A 125 -8.82 22.80 -4.45
CA ALA A 125 -10.12 22.22 -4.79
C ALA A 125 -11.02 21.92 -3.58
N GLY A 126 -10.52 22.09 -2.34
CA GLY A 126 -11.24 21.81 -1.10
C GLY A 126 -10.57 20.75 -0.23
N GLY A 127 -9.50 20.12 -0.73
CA GLY A 127 -8.64 19.21 0.01
C GLY A 127 -9.37 17.97 0.51
N LEU A 128 -8.80 17.38 1.57
CA LEU A 128 -9.29 16.12 2.11
C LEU A 128 -10.70 16.23 2.69
N LEU A 129 -11.03 17.34 3.34
CA LEU A 129 -12.36 17.54 3.92
C LEU A 129 -13.46 17.51 2.86
N ALA A 130 -13.22 18.14 1.71
CA ALA A 130 -14.19 18.14 0.61
C ALA A 130 -14.33 16.73 -0.01
N LEU A 131 -13.23 16.00 -0.15
CA LEU A 131 -13.26 14.61 -0.61
C LEU A 131 -14.00 13.69 0.37
N MET A 132 -13.74 13.81 1.68
CA MET A 132 -14.44 13.03 2.70
C MET A 132 -15.94 13.35 2.72
N LYS A 133 -16.31 14.62 2.56
CA LYS A 133 -17.71 15.02 2.42
C LYS A 133 -18.36 14.41 1.17
N MET A 134 -17.63 14.37 0.05
CA MET A 134 -18.11 13.76 -1.21
C MET A 134 -18.35 12.25 -1.08
N LEU A 135 -17.62 11.56 -0.20
CA LEU A 135 -17.84 10.14 0.08
C LEU A 135 -19.14 9.87 0.86
N GLY A 136 -19.68 10.87 1.56
CA GLY A 136 -21.00 10.82 2.18
C GLY A 136 -21.19 9.64 3.14
N ASP A 137 -22.26 8.88 2.93
CA ASP A 137 -22.66 7.71 3.73
C ASP A 137 -21.67 6.54 3.67
N LYS A 138 -20.70 6.58 2.77
CA LYS A 138 -19.60 5.64 2.77
C LYS A 138 -18.71 5.82 4.00
N LEU A 139 -18.63 7.00 4.61
CA LEU A 139 -17.85 7.21 5.83
C LEU A 139 -18.72 7.13 7.08
N ASP A 140 -18.16 6.56 8.15
CA ASP A 140 -18.76 6.66 9.47
C ASP A 140 -18.49 8.05 10.05
N GLY A 141 -19.49 8.93 9.93
CA GLY A 141 -19.42 10.30 10.43
C GLY A 141 -19.40 10.41 11.96
N SER A 142 -19.70 9.34 12.70
CA SER A 142 -19.72 9.35 14.17
C SER A 142 -18.34 9.17 14.80
N ALA A 143 -17.34 8.76 14.00
CA ALA A 143 -15.97 8.56 14.46
C ALA A 143 -15.39 9.83 15.11
N MET A 144 -14.83 9.69 16.31
CA MET A 144 -14.20 10.78 17.05
C MET A 144 -12.91 11.25 16.36
N THR A 145 -12.54 12.51 16.57
CA THR A 145 -11.28 13.08 16.07
C THR A 145 -10.54 13.83 17.18
N VAL A 146 -9.26 14.13 16.95
CA VAL A 146 -8.43 14.91 17.88
C VAL A 146 -8.99 16.30 18.14
N SER A 147 -9.90 16.85 17.31
CA SER A 147 -10.54 18.14 17.59
C SER A 147 -11.63 18.08 18.65
N GLY A 148 -11.92 16.90 19.22
CA GLY A 148 -13.05 16.69 20.15
C GLY A 148 -14.42 16.71 19.48
N LYS A 149 -14.45 16.61 18.15
CA LYS A 149 -15.67 16.56 17.32
C LYS A 149 -15.67 15.27 16.51
N THR A 150 -16.86 14.84 16.11
CA THR A 150 -17.02 13.74 15.17
C THR A 150 -16.53 14.10 13.76
N LEU A 151 -16.19 13.10 12.96
CA LEU A 151 -15.77 13.30 11.57
C LEU A 151 -16.85 14.02 10.74
N GLY A 152 -18.12 13.68 10.95
CA GLY A 152 -19.26 14.30 10.26
C GLY A 152 -19.36 15.80 10.55
N GLU A 153 -19.19 16.19 11.80
CA GLU A 153 -19.14 17.61 12.20
C GLU A 153 -17.92 18.32 11.60
N ALA A 154 -16.77 17.65 11.55
CA ALA A 154 -15.53 18.21 11.01
C ALA A 154 -15.63 18.52 9.49
N ILE A 155 -16.39 17.72 8.73
CA ILE A 155 -16.52 17.87 7.28
C ILE A 155 -17.81 18.58 6.85
N ALA A 156 -18.73 18.89 7.76
CA ALA A 156 -20.08 19.41 7.44
C ALA A 156 -20.06 20.64 6.52
N ASN A 157 -19.11 21.55 6.73
CA ASN A 157 -18.99 22.80 5.98
C ASN A 157 -18.01 22.73 4.80
N ALA A 158 -17.43 21.56 4.50
CA ALA A 158 -16.51 21.42 3.38
C ALA A 158 -17.24 21.61 2.03
N ALA A 159 -16.52 22.07 1.02
CA ALA A 159 -17.05 22.25 -0.32
C ALA A 159 -15.98 21.88 -1.36
N VAL A 160 -16.41 21.30 -2.48
CA VAL A 160 -15.56 21.10 -3.65
C VAL A 160 -15.58 22.38 -4.48
N TYR A 161 -14.42 22.99 -4.67
CA TYR A 161 -14.27 24.21 -5.47
C TYR A 161 -13.82 23.91 -6.91
N ASN A 162 -13.33 22.70 -7.18
CA ASN A 162 -12.97 22.26 -8.52
C ASN A 162 -13.31 20.77 -8.72
N ASN A 163 -14.39 20.53 -9.47
CA ASN A 163 -14.90 19.18 -9.76
C ASN A 163 -14.00 18.37 -10.70
N ASP A 164 -13.06 18.99 -11.40
CA ASP A 164 -12.08 18.25 -12.22
C ASP A 164 -10.98 17.61 -11.36
N VAL A 165 -10.71 18.19 -10.19
CA VAL A 165 -9.69 17.73 -9.25
C VAL A 165 -10.28 16.75 -8.23
N ILE A 166 -11.44 17.07 -7.66
CA ILE A 166 -12.21 16.19 -6.79
C ILE A 166 -13.52 15.86 -7.51
N ARG A 167 -13.58 14.69 -8.14
CA ARG A 167 -14.73 14.30 -8.96
C ARG A 167 -15.91 13.81 -8.11
N SER A 168 -17.10 13.80 -8.72
CA SER A 168 -18.27 13.15 -8.12
C SER A 168 -18.15 11.63 -8.16
N LEU A 169 -18.95 10.94 -7.34
CA LEU A 169 -19.04 9.48 -7.33
C LEU A 169 -19.56 8.91 -8.67
N ASP A 170 -20.35 9.69 -9.42
CA ASP A 170 -20.91 9.29 -10.73
C ASP A 170 -19.94 9.53 -11.90
N ASN A 171 -18.86 10.29 -11.69
CA ASN A 171 -17.82 10.55 -12.69
C ASN A 171 -16.42 10.29 -12.11
N PRO A 172 -16.11 9.08 -11.61
CA PRO A 172 -14.84 8.82 -10.97
C PRO A 172 -13.69 8.71 -11.99
N ILE A 173 -12.46 8.77 -11.49
CA ILE A 173 -11.25 8.42 -12.27
C ILE A 173 -11.19 6.92 -12.54
N TYR A 174 -11.58 6.13 -11.54
CA TYR A 174 -11.65 4.68 -11.64
C TYR A 174 -12.87 4.20 -10.82
N PRO A 175 -13.75 3.35 -11.39
CA PRO A 175 -15.03 3.00 -10.76
C PRO A 175 -14.92 2.03 -9.57
N GLU A 176 -13.78 1.35 -9.43
CA GLU A 176 -13.44 0.54 -8.25
C GLU A 176 -12.36 1.25 -7.42
N GLY A 177 -11.96 0.65 -6.31
CA GLY A 177 -10.90 1.15 -5.44
C GLY A 177 -9.52 1.14 -6.08
N ALA A 178 -8.64 1.94 -5.48
CA ALA A 178 -7.29 2.17 -5.97
C ALA A 178 -6.44 0.89 -6.03
N THR A 179 -6.65 -0.04 -5.10
CA THR A 179 -5.84 -1.24 -4.92
C THR A 179 -6.71 -2.49 -4.96
N ALA A 180 -6.16 -3.61 -5.42
CA ALA A 180 -6.81 -4.91 -5.40
C ALA A 180 -5.93 -5.91 -4.65
N ILE A 181 -6.55 -6.72 -3.80
CA ILE A 181 -5.85 -7.78 -3.08
C ILE A 181 -6.01 -9.07 -3.87
N LEU A 182 -4.92 -9.59 -4.40
CA LEU A 182 -4.90 -10.81 -5.21
C LEU A 182 -4.52 -12.00 -4.33
N LYS A 183 -5.20 -13.14 -4.51
CA LYS A 183 -4.93 -14.39 -3.82
C LYS A 183 -4.88 -15.56 -4.80
N GLY A 184 -4.21 -16.63 -4.39
CA GLY A 184 -4.11 -17.88 -5.13
C GLY A 184 -2.88 -18.66 -4.69
N ASN A 185 -2.54 -19.74 -5.39
CA ASN A 185 -1.42 -20.60 -4.99
C ASN A 185 -0.06 -19.87 -4.99
N LEU A 186 0.10 -18.80 -5.80
CA LEU A 186 1.33 -18.00 -5.83
C LEU A 186 1.46 -17.01 -4.66
N ALA A 187 0.33 -16.53 -4.13
CA ALA A 187 0.27 -15.59 -3.01
C ALA A 187 -0.83 -16.01 -2.02
N PRO A 188 -0.62 -17.09 -1.25
CA PRO A 188 -1.67 -17.68 -0.42
C PRO A 188 -2.11 -16.76 0.73
N ARG A 189 -1.23 -15.86 1.20
CA ARG A 189 -1.56 -14.83 2.20
C ARG A 189 -1.95 -13.49 1.59
N GLY A 190 -1.87 -13.38 0.26
CA GLY A 190 -2.24 -12.19 -0.49
C GLY A 190 -1.06 -11.47 -1.13
N ALA A 191 -1.39 -10.65 -2.13
CA ALA A 191 -0.53 -9.71 -2.81
C ALA A 191 -1.35 -8.48 -3.20
N VAL A 192 -0.70 -7.35 -3.46
CA VAL A 192 -1.39 -6.09 -3.76
C VAL A 192 -1.06 -5.64 -5.18
N MET A 193 -2.07 -5.26 -5.94
CA MET A 193 -1.93 -4.54 -7.21
C MET A 193 -2.62 -3.18 -7.11
N LYS A 194 -2.20 -2.21 -7.94
CA LYS A 194 -2.90 -0.92 -8.13
C LYS A 194 -3.53 -0.87 -9.53
N PRO A 195 -4.75 -1.41 -9.75
CA PRO A 195 -5.32 -1.55 -11.09
C PRO A 195 -5.55 -0.24 -11.84
N ALA A 196 -5.83 0.84 -11.09
CA ALA A 196 -6.02 2.18 -11.63
C ALA A 196 -4.75 2.74 -12.31
N ALA A 197 -3.56 2.22 -11.96
CA ALA A 197 -2.29 2.66 -12.52
C ALA A 197 -1.73 1.69 -13.59
N ALA A 198 -2.45 0.61 -13.91
CA ALA A 198 -2.01 -0.44 -14.84
C ALA A 198 -2.73 -0.34 -16.19
N GLU A 199 -2.06 -0.74 -17.29
CA GLU A 199 -2.71 -0.88 -18.59
C GLU A 199 -3.90 -1.85 -18.51
N PRO A 200 -5.08 -1.54 -19.09
CA PRO A 200 -6.27 -2.37 -18.97
C PRO A 200 -6.07 -3.83 -19.39
N ARG A 201 -5.28 -4.09 -20.44
CA ARG A 201 -4.97 -5.44 -20.92
C ARG A 201 -4.23 -6.29 -19.88
N LEU A 202 -3.49 -5.68 -18.96
CA LEU A 202 -2.68 -6.38 -17.96
C LEU A 202 -3.47 -6.69 -16.67
N ARG A 203 -4.73 -6.25 -16.59
CA ARG A 203 -5.64 -6.61 -15.47
C ARG A 203 -6.13 -8.04 -15.56
N LYS A 204 -6.06 -8.63 -16.77
CA LYS A 204 -6.28 -10.05 -17.02
C LYS A 204 -5.23 -10.52 -18.00
N HIS A 205 -4.19 -11.17 -17.49
CA HIS A 205 -3.01 -11.53 -18.28
C HIS A 205 -2.52 -12.92 -17.88
N ARG A 206 -2.06 -13.68 -18.88
CA ARG A 206 -1.38 -14.96 -18.67
C ARG A 206 -0.15 -15.01 -19.56
N GLY A 207 0.99 -15.35 -18.97
CA GLY A 207 2.25 -15.40 -19.72
C GLY A 207 3.34 -16.18 -19.00
N PRO A 208 4.43 -16.52 -19.71
CA PRO A 208 5.59 -17.18 -19.13
C PRO A 208 6.36 -16.25 -18.20
N ALA A 209 6.82 -16.79 -17.07
CA ALA A 209 7.64 -16.08 -16.11
C ALA A 209 9.07 -15.88 -16.64
N LEU A 210 9.64 -14.70 -16.40
CA LEU A 210 11.06 -14.42 -16.48
C LEU A 210 11.55 -14.07 -15.07
N VAL A 211 12.29 -14.99 -14.44
CA VAL A 211 12.62 -14.92 -13.02
C VAL A 211 14.00 -14.31 -12.78
N PHE A 212 14.03 -13.29 -11.94
CA PHE A 212 15.24 -12.70 -11.37
C PHE A 212 15.33 -13.10 -9.89
N ARG A 213 16.45 -13.73 -9.52
CA ARG A 213 16.69 -14.24 -8.16
C ARG A 213 16.85 -13.14 -7.12
N ASP A 214 17.41 -12.01 -7.53
CA ASP A 214 17.64 -10.83 -6.70
C ASP A 214 17.82 -9.60 -7.61
N TYR A 215 17.96 -8.43 -6.99
CA TYR A 215 18.09 -7.17 -7.70
C TYR A 215 19.34 -7.08 -8.58
N ASN A 216 20.46 -7.67 -8.15
CA ASN A 216 21.71 -7.62 -8.91
C ASN A 216 21.61 -8.48 -10.17
N HIS A 217 21.02 -9.67 -10.06
CA HIS A 217 20.71 -10.53 -11.20
C HIS A 217 19.77 -9.80 -12.18
N MET A 218 18.70 -9.17 -11.68
CA MET A 218 17.81 -8.38 -12.53
C MET A 218 18.56 -7.26 -13.27
N ALA A 219 19.35 -6.45 -12.55
CA ALA A 219 20.08 -5.33 -13.12
C ALA A 219 21.08 -5.75 -14.21
N ALA A 220 21.69 -6.94 -14.08
CA ALA A 220 22.59 -7.49 -15.08
C ALA A 220 21.84 -7.97 -16.34
N GLU A 221 20.64 -8.54 -16.19
CA GLU A 221 19.90 -9.16 -17.29
C GLU A 221 19.08 -8.15 -18.11
N VAL A 222 18.39 -7.19 -17.47
CA VAL A 222 17.43 -6.30 -18.18
C VAL A 222 18.07 -5.38 -19.22
N GLU A 223 19.39 -5.19 -19.15
CA GLU A 223 20.17 -4.40 -20.11
C GLU A 223 20.63 -5.19 -21.35
N ARG A 224 20.50 -6.53 -21.33
CA ARG A 224 20.94 -7.40 -22.42
C ARG A 224 20.02 -7.30 -23.64
N GLU A 225 20.61 -7.07 -24.81
CA GLU A 225 19.87 -7.03 -26.08
C GLU A 225 19.44 -8.44 -26.55
N ASP A 226 20.20 -9.47 -26.16
CA ASP A 226 19.96 -10.88 -26.48
C ASP A 226 19.01 -11.58 -25.50
N LEU A 227 18.52 -10.88 -24.47
CA LEU A 227 17.57 -11.44 -23.51
C LEU A 227 16.30 -11.93 -24.22
N GLU A 228 15.98 -13.21 -24.08
CA GLU A 228 14.76 -13.81 -24.61
C GLU A 228 13.56 -13.33 -23.78
N VAL A 229 12.91 -12.26 -24.26
CA VAL A 229 11.77 -11.65 -23.58
C VAL A 229 10.85 -10.97 -24.59
N THR A 230 9.54 -11.11 -24.35
CA THR A 230 8.46 -10.48 -25.13
C THR A 230 7.57 -9.63 -24.19
N PRO A 231 6.74 -8.73 -24.73
CA PRO A 231 5.81 -7.92 -23.91
C PRO A 231 4.81 -8.75 -23.08
N ASP A 232 4.59 -10.02 -23.44
CA ASP A 232 3.66 -10.93 -22.77
C ASP A 232 4.31 -11.72 -21.62
N HIS A 233 5.63 -11.62 -21.44
CA HIS A 233 6.29 -12.23 -20.30
C HIS A 233 5.88 -11.55 -18.99
N VAL A 234 5.91 -12.34 -17.90
CA VAL A 234 5.70 -11.88 -16.53
C VAL A 234 7.06 -11.77 -15.85
N LEU A 235 7.49 -10.55 -15.53
CA LEU A 235 8.75 -10.35 -14.82
C LEU A 235 8.57 -10.70 -13.34
N VAL A 236 9.42 -11.55 -12.79
CA VAL A 236 9.32 -12.00 -11.40
C VAL A 236 10.62 -11.67 -10.67
N LEU A 237 10.56 -10.89 -9.60
CA LEU A 237 11.70 -10.63 -8.70
C LEU A 237 11.49 -11.37 -7.38
N GLN A 238 12.46 -12.21 -7.03
CA GLN A 238 12.55 -12.90 -5.75
C GLN A 238 13.48 -12.14 -4.80
N ASN A 239 13.39 -12.49 -3.52
CA ASN A 239 14.26 -12.09 -2.43
C ASN A 239 14.33 -10.57 -2.25
N ALA A 240 13.18 -9.92 -2.40
CA ALA A 240 13.02 -8.48 -2.22
C ALA A 240 11.99 -8.13 -1.13
N GLY A 241 11.52 -9.14 -0.38
CA GLY A 241 10.64 -8.99 0.78
C GLY A 241 11.31 -8.43 2.04
N PRO A 242 10.60 -8.42 3.18
CA PRO A 242 11.11 -7.95 4.46
C PRO A 242 12.45 -8.58 4.83
N LYS A 243 12.57 -9.91 4.82
CA LYS A 243 13.83 -10.60 5.16
C LYS A 243 14.77 -10.70 3.95
N GLY A 244 14.21 -10.85 2.76
CA GLY A 244 14.94 -11.08 1.52
C GLY A 244 15.74 -9.88 1.04
N GLY A 245 15.13 -8.70 1.03
CA GLY A 245 15.73 -7.46 0.52
C GLY A 245 17.06 -7.10 1.16
N PRO A 246 17.16 -6.96 2.50
CA PRO A 246 16.12 -6.87 3.55
C PRO A 246 15.49 -5.47 3.69
N GLY A 247 14.45 -5.34 4.52
CA GLY A 247 13.70 -4.09 4.73
C GLY A 247 12.61 -3.84 3.68
N MET A 248 12.34 -4.82 2.81
CA MET A 248 11.32 -4.75 1.75
C MET A 248 11.46 -3.48 0.88
N PRO A 249 12.56 -3.31 0.12
CA PRO A 249 12.83 -2.11 -0.66
C PRO A 249 11.79 -1.84 -1.75
N GLU A 250 11.78 -0.61 -2.29
CA GLU A 250 10.86 -0.19 -3.36
C GLU A 250 11.31 -0.66 -4.76
N TRP A 251 11.64 -1.95 -4.90
CA TRP A 251 12.14 -2.55 -6.14
C TRP A 251 11.06 -3.20 -7.00
N GLY A 252 9.80 -3.19 -6.56
CA GLY A 252 8.69 -3.90 -7.21
C GLY A 252 8.19 -3.27 -8.51
N MET A 253 8.59 -2.02 -8.82
CA MET A 253 8.47 -1.47 -10.17
C MET A 253 9.69 -1.86 -10.99
N LEU A 254 9.81 -3.16 -11.30
CA LEU A 254 10.93 -3.70 -12.07
C LEU A 254 11.08 -2.92 -13.39
N PRO A 255 12.32 -2.58 -13.81
CA PRO A 255 12.55 -1.96 -15.10
C PRO A 255 12.11 -2.89 -16.23
N ILE A 256 11.46 -2.33 -17.23
CA ILE A 256 11.15 -3.05 -18.47
C ILE A 256 12.49 -3.27 -19.21
N PRO A 257 12.78 -4.49 -19.70
CA PRO A 257 13.99 -4.77 -20.45
C PRO A 257 14.25 -3.76 -21.56
N ARG A 258 15.49 -3.28 -21.66
CA ARG A 258 15.86 -2.14 -22.52
C ARG A 258 15.44 -2.33 -23.98
N LYS A 259 15.58 -3.54 -24.52
CA LYS A 259 15.12 -3.91 -25.87
C LYS A 259 13.62 -3.68 -26.08
N LEU A 260 12.79 -3.96 -25.07
CA LEU A 260 11.34 -3.77 -25.14
C LEU A 260 10.97 -2.29 -25.00
N VAL A 261 11.69 -1.54 -24.16
CA VAL A 261 11.53 -0.07 -24.08
C VAL A 261 11.82 0.57 -25.44
N LYS A 262 12.91 0.18 -26.10
CA LYS A 262 13.26 0.62 -27.47
C LYS A 262 12.18 0.26 -28.50
N ALA A 263 11.53 -0.89 -28.34
CA ALA A 263 10.41 -1.34 -29.17
C ALA A 263 9.07 -0.65 -28.83
N GLY A 264 9.05 0.30 -27.89
CA GLY A 264 7.85 1.08 -27.56
C GLY A 264 7.00 0.50 -26.42
N VAL A 265 7.42 -0.59 -25.79
CA VAL A 265 6.71 -1.15 -24.62
C VAL A 265 6.83 -0.19 -23.45
N ARG A 266 5.70 0.06 -22.76
CA ARG A 266 5.62 0.97 -21.61
C ARG A 266 5.07 0.32 -20.34
N ASP A 267 4.41 -0.84 -20.47
CA ASP A 267 3.93 -1.61 -19.33
C ASP A 267 4.07 -3.13 -19.56
N MET A 268 4.33 -3.85 -18.47
CA MET A 268 4.43 -5.31 -18.39
C MET A 268 3.96 -5.78 -17.02
N LEU A 269 3.45 -7.00 -16.94
CA LEU A 269 3.12 -7.60 -15.65
C LEU A 269 4.41 -7.90 -14.88
N ARG A 270 4.54 -7.35 -13.67
CA ARG A 270 5.69 -7.50 -12.79
C ARG A 270 5.23 -7.98 -11.42
N ILE A 271 5.92 -8.97 -10.86
CA ILE A 271 5.56 -9.60 -9.59
C ILE A 271 6.77 -9.62 -8.67
N SER A 272 6.59 -9.22 -7.42
CA SER A 272 7.64 -9.31 -6.41
C SER A 272 7.05 -9.36 -4.99
N ASP A 273 7.86 -9.86 -4.07
CA ASP A 273 7.67 -9.69 -2.63
C ASP A 273 8.11 -8.28 -2.13
N ALA A 274 8.49 -7.38 -3.04
CA ALA A 274 8.94 -6.02 -2.74
C ALA A 274 7.78 -5.02 -2.54
N ARG A 275 8.16 -3.77 -2.26
CA ARG A 275 7.27 -2.60 -2.34
C ARG A 275 7.50 -1.82 -3.63
N MET A 276 6.70 -0.79 -3.86
CA MET A 276 7.00 0.23 -4.88
C MET A 276 6.71 1.62 -4.32
N SER A 277 7.29 2.64 -4.93
CA SER A 277 6.96 4.02 -4.59
C SER A 277 5.47 4.29 -4.83
N GLY A 278 4.80 5.01 -3.94
CA GLY A 278 3.42 5.44 -4.16
C GLY A 278 3.22 6.31 -5.42
N THR A 279 4.32 6.83 -5.98
CA THR A 279 4.31 7.62 -7.23
C THR A 279 4.53 6.81 -8.50
N SER A 280 4.77 5.50 -8.36
CA SER A 280 4.94 4.55 -9.47
C SER A 280 3.64 4.27 -10.21
N TYR A 281 3.79 3.76 -11.44
CA TYR A 281 2.70 3.31 -12.31
C TYR A 281 3.01 1.92 -12.88
N GLY A 282 2.02 1.35 -13.57
CA GLY A 282 2.10 0.11 -14.31
C GLY A 282 1.55 -1.11 -13.57
N ALA A 283 1.43 -2.22 -14.28
CA ALA A 283 0.94 -3.49 -13.76
C ALA A 283 1.98 -4.18 -12.84
N CYS A 284 2.06 -3.71 -11.59
CA CYS A 284 2.91 -4.29 -10.54
C CYS A 284 2.06 -5.01 -9.50
N ILE A 285 2.39 -6.27 -9.24
CA ILE A 285 1.92 -7.07 -8.11
C ILE A 285 3.04 -7.09 -7.07
N LEU A 286 2.70 -6.66 -5.86
CA LEU A 286 3.62 -6.33 -4.79
C LEU A 286 3.24 -7.10 -3.54
N HIS A 287 4.14 -7.08 -2.54
CA HIS A 287 3.83 -7.58 -1.20
C HIS A 287 3.39 -9.04 -1.20
N VAL A 288 3.87 -9.83 -2.17
CA VAL A 288 3.56 -11.26 -2.24
C VAL A 288 3.95 -11.91 -0.92
N ALA A 289 2.95 -12.46 -0.23
CA ALA A 289 3.11 -13.09 1.06
C ALA A 289 2.69 -14.58 1.02
N PRO A 290 3.49 -15.49 1.63
CA PRO A 290 4.81 -15.26 2.23
C PRO A 290 5.87 -14.87 1.18
N GLU A 291 6.88 -14.12 1.60
CA GLU A 291 7.99 -13.72 0.73
C GLU A 291 8.82 -14.92 0.24
N SER A 292 9.60 -14.76 -0.83
CA SER A 292 10.37 -15.88 -1.38
C SER A 292 11.54 -16.29 -0.48
N PHE A 293 12.11 -15.35 0.28
CA PHE A 293 13.27 -15.62 1.14
C PHE A 293 12.96 -16.63 2.25
N VAL A 294 11.69 -16.72 2.67
CA VAL A 294 11.23 -17.66 3.70
C VAL A 294 10.56 -18.91 3.11
N GLY A 295 10.71 -19.14 1.80
CA GLY A 295 10.18 -20.34 1.13
C GLY A 295 8.70 -20.22 0.71
N GLY A 296 8.18 -19.00 0.60
CA GLY A 296 6.88 -18.75 -0.02
C GLY A 296 6.81 -19.26 -1.46
N PRO A 297 5.60 -19.47 -2.04
CA PRO A 297 5.46 -20.04 -3.38
C PRO A 297 6.21 -19.25 -4.48
N LEU A 298 6.38 -17.94 -4.30
CA LEU A 298 7.19 -17.11 -5.19
C LEU A 298 8.63 -17.61 -5.34
N ALA A 299 9.21 -18.24 -4.31
CA ALA A 299 10.56 -18.84 -4.32
C ALA A 299 10.69 -20.03 -5.27
N LEU A 300 9.56 -20.67 -5.59
CA LEU A 300 9.52 -21.91 -6.37
C LEU A 300 9.29 -21.66 -7.85
N VAL A 301 8.99 -20.41 -8.24
CA VAL A 301 8.79 -20.02 -9.63
C VAL A 301 10.10 -20.17 -10.41
N LYS A 302 10.01 -20.76 -11.60
CA LYS A 302 11.11 -20.90 -12.56
C LYS A 302 10.76 -20.17 -13.85
N THR A 303 11.78 -19.66 -14.54
CA THR A 303 11.60 -19.07 -15.88
C THR A 303 10.91 -20.09 -16.80
N GLY A 304 9.89 -19.64 -17.52
CA GLY A 304 9.05 -20.47 -18.39
C GLY A 304 7.74 -20.96 -17.77
N ASP A 305 7.60 -20.97 -16.44
CA ASP A 305 6.32 -21.29 -15.79
C ASP A 305 5.24 -20.27 -16.19
N HIS A 306 4.00 -20.69 -16.39
CA HIS A 306 2.92 -19.77 -16.72
C HIS A 306 2.31 -19.17 -15.44
N ILE A 307 2.17 -17.85 -15.42
CA ILE A 307 1.48 -17.12 -14.34
C ILE A 307 0.26 -16.43 -14.93
N GLU A 308 -0.84 -16.48 -14.20
CA GLU A 308 -2.10 -15.83 -14.54
C GLU A 308 -2.51 -14.84 -13.44
N VAL A 309 -2.92 -13.65 -13.87
CA VAL A 309 -3.62 -12.67 -13.04
C VAL A 309 -5.01 -12.43 -13.62
N ASP A 310 -6.01 -12.39 -12.75
CA ASP A 310 -7.34 -11.85 -13.08
C ASP A 310 -7.80 -10.96 -11.92
N VAL A 311 -7.67 -9.65 -12.11
CA VAL A 311 -8.04 -8.64 -11.10
C VAL A 311 -9.53 -8.73 -10.76
N SER A 312 -10.40 -9.03 -11.73
CA SER A 312 -11.85 -9.12 -11.47
C SER A 312 -12.18 -10.26 -10.50
N GLN A 313 -11.46 -11.38 -10.63
CA GLN A 313 -11.58 -12.56 -9.78
C GLN A 313 -10.67 -12.51 -8.53
N ARG A 314 -9.85 -11.47 -8.39
CA ARG A 314 -8.77 -11.37 -7.39
C ARG A 314 -7.83 -12.58 -7.40
N LEU A 315 -7.56 -13.10 -8.60
CA LEU A 315 -6.77 -14.31 -8.81
C LEU A 315 -5.31 -13.97 -9.09
N LEU A 316 -4.41 -14.68 -8.44
CA LEU A 316 -3.00 -14.79 -8.80
C LEU A 316 -2.56 -16.27 -8.77
N HIS A 317 -2.37 -16.86 -9.94
CA HIS A 317 -2.19 -18.29 -10.10
C HIS A 317 -0.88 -18.64 -10.82
N LEU A 318 -0.16 -19.60 -10.28
CA LEU A 318 0.99 -20.26 -10.89
C LEU A 318 0.54 -21.60 -11.47
N HIS A 319 0.62 -21.74 -12.80
CA HIS A 319 0.21 -22.94 -13.55
C HIS A 319 1.30 -24.02 -13.48
N VAL A 320 1.50 -24.56 -12.29
CA VAL A 320 2.39 -25.70 -12.01
C VAL A 320 1.60 -26.68 -11.15
N SER A 321 1.72 -27.98 -11.42
CA SER A 321 0.98 -28.98 -10.65
C SER A 321 1.42 -28.99 -9.19
N GLU A 322 0.51 -29.37 -8.29
CA GLU A 322 0.82 -29.44 -6.86
C GLU A 322 1.95 -30.45 -6.57
N GLU A 323 2.08 -31.53 -7.34
CA GLU A 323 3.18 -32.49 -7.21
C GLU A 323 4.53 -31.86 -7.52
N GLU A 324 4.61 -31.07 -8.61
CA GLU A 324 5.85 -30.37 -8.97
C GLU A 324 6.17 -29.26 -7.97
N LEU A 325 5.17 -28.53 -7.46
CA LEU A 325 5.38 -27.54 -6.41
C LEU A 325 5.86 -28.18 -5.10
N ALA A 326 5.30 -29.32 -4.72
CA ALA A 326 5.75 -30.09 -3.56
C ALA A 326 7.20 -30.55 -3.73
N ARG A 327 7.56 -31.07 -4.91
CA ARG A 327 8.95 -31.44 -5.23
C ARG A 327 9.89 -30.25 -5.13
N ARG A 328 9.56 -29.12 -5.77
CA ARG A 328 10.36 -27.88 -5.71
C ARG A 328 10.51 -27.37 -4.28
N ARG A 329 9.47 -27.48 -3.45
CA ARG A 329 9.51 -27.09 -2.04
C ARG A 329 10.43 -27.98 -1.22
N ALA A 330 10.44 -29.29 -1.46
CA ALA A 330 11.35 -30.23 -0.80
C ALA A 330 12.82 -30.00 -1.23
N GLU A 331 13.04 -29.54 -2.46
CA GLU A 331 14.37 -29.18 -2.99
C GLU A 331 14.81 -27.76 -2.63
N TRP A 332 13.93 -26.93 -2.06
CA TRP A 332 14.24 -25.54 -1.76
C TRP A 332 15.17 -25.45 -0.55
N VAL A 333 16.29 -24.75 -0.74
CA VAL A 333 17.28 -24.50 0.31
C VAL A 333 17.12 -23.05 0.79
N PRO A 334 16.85 -22.82 2.09
CA PRO A 334 16.82 -21.48 2.66
C PRO A 334 18.13 -20.73 2.39
N PRO A 335 18.09 -19.46 1.95
CA PRO A 335 19.29 -18.65 1.82
C PRO A 335 19.94 -18.40 3.19
N GLU A 336 21.26 -18.24 3.20
CA GLU A 336 22.00 -17.87 4.40
C GLU A 336 21.54 -16.50 4.96
N PRO A 337 21.49 -16.32 6.29
CA PRO A 337 21.19 -15.03 6.89
C PRO A 337 22.18 -13.95 6.46
N ARG A 338 21.67 -12.81 5.97
CA ARG A 338 22.54 -11.71 5.52
C ARG A 338 23.31 -11.03 6.66
N TYR A 339 22.82 -11.11 7.89
CA TYR A 339 23.42 -10.45 9.06
C TYR A 339 23.58 -11.43 10.22
N ALA A 340 24.80 -11.55 10.73
CA ALA A 340 25.10 -12.41 11.88
C ALA A 340 24.93 -11.73 13.25
N ARG A 341 24.88 -10.38 13.30
CA ARG A 341 24.76 -9.60 14.55
C ARG A 341 24.15 -8.21 14.34
N GLY A 342 23.85 -7.52 15.44
CA GLY A 342 23.36 -6.13 15.44
C GLY A 342 21.90 -6.00 15.00
N TYR A 343 21.48 -4.79 14.65
CA TYR A 343 20.10 -4.51 14.23
C TYR A 343 19.64 -5.43 13.08
N GLY A 344 20.50 -5.71 12.10
CA GLY A 344 20.16 -6.57 10.97
C GLY A 344 19.80 -8.01 11.38
N ALA A 345 20.49 -8.56 12.39
CA ALA A 345 20.17 -9.89 12.92
C ALA A 345 18.85 -9.89 13.71
N MET A 346 18.65 -8.90 14.59
CA MET A 346 17.38 -8.71 15.30
C MET A 346 16.22 -8.54 14.30
N PHE A 347 16.41 -7.72 13.28
CA PHE A 347 15.42 -7.48 12.24
C PHE A 347 15.03 -8.78 11.53
N GLN A 348 16.01 -9.57 11.07
CA GLN A 348 15.72 -10.84 10.38
C GLN A 348 14.99 -11.87 11.26
N GLN A 349 15.26 -11.86 12.56
CA GLN A 349 14.60 -12.75 13.52
C GLN A 349 13.14 -12.34 13.73
N HIS A 350 12.89 -11.05 13.97
CA HIS A 350 11.63 -10.56 14.53
C HIS A 350 10.67 -9.90 13.53
N ILE A 351 11.12 -9.55 12.33
CA ILE A 351 10.26 -8.87 11.36
C ILE A 351 9.15 -9.81 10.84
N GLY A 352 7.90 -9.34 10.94
CA GLY A 352 6.72 -9.96 10.34
C GLY A 352 6.65 -9.78 8.82
N GLN A 353 5.65 -10.40 8.20
CA GLN A 353 5.44 -10.33 6.76
C GLN A 353 4.64 -9.08 6.34
N ALA A 354 4.55 -8.83 5.04
CA ALA A 354 3.88 -7.63 4.53
C ALA A 354 2.37 -7.60 4.83
N ASP A 355 1.72 -8.76 4.85
CA ASP A 355 0.32 -8.90 5.25
C ASP A 355 0.09 -8.72 6.75
N GLU A 356 1.16 -8.73 7.56
CA GLU A 356 1.17 -8.43 8.99
C GLU A 356 1.64 -7.01 9.30
N GLY A 357 1.90 -6.19 8.28
CA GLY A 357 2.33 -4.80 8.43
C GLY A 357 3.84 -4.61 8.60
N CYS A 358 4.66 -5.64 8.38
CA CYS A 358 6.12 -5.57 8.56
C CYS A 358 6.52 -4.99 9.93
N ASP A 359 5.85 -5.42 10.99
CA ASP A 359 6.16 -5.01 12.35
C ASP A 359 7.04 -6.05 13.05
N PHE A 360 7.67 -5.69 14.17
CA PHE A 360 8.34 -6.66 15.02
C PHE A 360 7.33 -7.41 15.88
N ASP A 361 7.42 -8.73 15.87
CA ASP A 361 6.55 -9.63 16.65
C ASP A 361 6.46 -9.27 18.14
N PHE A 362 7.58 -8.84 18.74
CA PHE A 362 7.66 -8.46 20.15
C PHE A 362 7.19 -7.02 20.46
N LEU A 363 6.85 -6.21 19.44
CA LEU A 363 6.33 -4.85 19.62
C LEU A 363 4.81 -4.74 19.41
N GLU A 364 4.14 -5.87 19.16
CA GLU A 364 2.69 -5.91 19.02
C GLU A 364 1.97 -5.50 20.31
N SER A 365 0.67 -5.16 20.20
CA SER A 365 -0.12 -4.72 21.34
C SER A 365 -0.04 -5.73 22.49
N GLY A 366 0.34 -5.25 23.67
CA GLY A 366 0.46 -6.04 24.89
C GLY A 366 -0.01 -5.24 26.10
N PRO A 367 0.14 -5.78 27.32
CA PRO A 367 -0.14 -5.02 28.53
C PRO A 367 0.69 -3.71 28.57
N PRO A 368 0.20 -2.65 29.23
CA PRO A 368 0.96 -1.42 29.40
C PRO A 368 2.35 -1.73 29.94
N VAL A 369 3.39 -1.17 29.31
CA VAL A 369 4.75 -1.25 29.85
C VAL A 369 4.80 -0.31 31.06
N PRO A 370 5.07 -0.81 32.27
CA PRO A 370 5.20 0.06 33.43
C PRO A 370 6.36 1.04 33.20
N GLU A 371 6.21 2.27 33.70
CA GLU A 371 7.33 3.21 33.76
C GLU A 371 8.50 2.53 34.47
N PRO A 372 9.75 2.75 34.00
CA PRO A 372 10.91 2.22 34.69
C PRO A 372 10.91 2.69 36.14
N GLU A 373 11.17 1.77 37.08
CA GLU A 373 11.27 2.12 38.49
C GLU A 373 12.38 3.16 38.68
N ILE A 374 12.00 4.39 39.02
CA ILE A 374 12.93 5.44 39.42
C ILE A 374 13.09 5.29 40.94
N HIS A 375 14.14 4.57 41.35
CA HIS A 375 14.57 4.46 42.77
C HIS A 375 15.49 5.60 43.17
#